data_AF-A0A5M6BWJ5-F1
#
_entry.id   AF-A0A5M6BWJ5-F1
#
_cell.length_a   1.000
_cell.length_b   1.000
_cell.length_c   1.000
_cell.angle_alpha   90.00
_cell.angle_beta   90.00
_cell.angle_gamma   90.00
#
_symmetry.space_group_name_H-M   'P 1'
#
loop_
_entity.id
_entity.type
_entity.pdbx_description
1 polymer ?
#
loop_
_entity_poly.entity_id
_entity_poly.type
_entity_poly.pdbx_seq_one_letter_code
_entity_poly.pdbx_strand_id
1 'polypeptide(L)'
;MQFSTLVSVLALLATTTPVLSRTSHPHAAGAHRRHLAKQQARVENAVLKREIEEQYVRDFPARAVEPKRRRTVKNRRGASCRARTTTTSASAAETDSATPTPTDDSAVTATGTPTDAVAAEIETASSVESESASGVPNNQYYAPTQAATTSSSTANAAATSSSTSPAAAAATTAASSSSGSSSDLTPNGIKAGIAGGDAYDQIKDHIGWWYDWSAVPSGHSGAPIAVNMVWGAGTLDGTDSSRMSAFKAITTPPKYIMGFEEPDCSTQGSANMDIATGASVWNSVIAPWKSQGSLLISPSMCHQKAEEYIQWLAGFTKQISTPFDIVNLHINKNSMEGVKADLDYYWSVYQKPMWVTEFACVDDSSSFIPCTDQGEINSYINDIVDLFEADDRVYAYAYSNGEGLGDVWPMTVNGALTQSGQTYINAVSKYH
;
A
#
# COMPACT_ATOMS: atom_id res chain seq x y z
N MET A 1 20.08 47.09 -45.54
CA MET A 1 20.28 46.52 -44.19
C MET A 1 19.80 45.07 -44.29
N GLN A 2 20.61 44.06 -44.59
CA GLN A 2 22.05 43.85 -44.40
C GLN A 2 22.46 43.69 -42.92
N PHE A 3 23.33 42.69 -42.68
CA PHE A 3 23.73 41.98 -41.44
C PHE A 3 22.90 40.70 -41.21
N SER A 4 23.41 39.45 -41.31
CA SER A 4 24.76 38.87 -41.08
C SER A 4 25.15 38.93 -39.58
N THR A 5 25.60 37.88 -38.88
CA THR A 5 26.33 36.64 -39.29
C THR A 5 26.20 35.50 -38.26
N LEU A 6 26.22 34.23 -38.71
CA LEU A 6 26.78 33.02 -38.05
C LEU A 6 26.22 32.65 -36.63
N VAL A 7 26.48 31.48 -36.02
CA VAL A 7 27.45 30.38 -36.24
C VAL A 7 26.73 29.01 -36.19
N SER A 8 27.13 28.08 -37.06
CA SER A 8 26.86 26.63 -36.89
C SER A 8 28.09 25.93 -36.32
N VAL A 9 27.92 25.05 -35.34
CA VAL A 9 28.96 24.07 -34.96
C VAL A 9 28.36 22.66 -35.01
N LEU A 10 28.76 21.91 -36.04
CA LEU A 10 28.58 20.47 -36.11
C LEU A 10 29.90 19.83 -35.66
N ALA A 11 29.86 18.96 -34.65
CA ALA A 11 31.01 18.18 -34.21
C ALA A 11 30.62 16.70 -34.16
N LEU A 12 31.20 15.91 -35.07
CA LEU A 12 31.09 14.46 -35.13
C LEU A 12 32.21 13.83 -34.27
N LEU A 13 32.26 12.49 -34.21
CA LEU A 13 33.25 11.63 -33.51
C LEU A 13 32.92 11.36 -32.02
N ALA A 14 33.06 10.14 -31.49
CA ALA A 14 33.37 8.85 -32.14
C ALA A 14 32.74 7.66 -31.37
N THR A 15 32.66 6.52 -32.04
CA THR A 15 32.24 5.23 -31.46
C THR A 15 33.31 4.64 -30.55
N THR A 16 32.97 4.36 -29.29
CA THR A 16 33.78 3.51 -28.39
C THR A 16 32.88 2.51 -27.65
N THR A 17 32.86 1.26 -28.11
CA THR A 17 32.23 0.13 -27.41
C THR A 17 33.11 -0.36 -26.25
N PRO A 18 32.64 -0.37 -24.98
CA PRO A 18 33.35 -1.04 -23.90
C PRO A 18 33.04 -2.55 -23.92
N VAL A 19 33.86 -3.33 -24.61
CA VAL A 19 33.90 -4.78 -24.38
C VAL A 19 34.66 -5.02 -23.07
N LEU A 20 33.94 -5.30 -21.98
CA LEU A 20 34.55 -5.70 -20.71
C LEU A 20 33.98 -7.01 -20.17
N SER A 21 34.92 -7.95 -20.04
CA SER A 21 34.87 -9.30 -19.50
C SER A 21 33.89 -9.57 -18.35
N ARG A 22 33.29 -10.77 -18.34
CA ARG A 22 32.60 -11.36 -17.19
C ARG A 22 33.60 -11.77 -16.09
N THR A 23 33.56 -11.09 -14.93
CA THR A 23 34.04 -11.62 -13.63
C THR A 23 33.17 -11.14 -12.47
N SER A 24 31.87 -11.46 -12.51
CA SER A 24 30.90 -11.06 -11.49
C SER A 24 31.00 -11.89 -10.20
N HIS A 25 31.85 -11.48 -9.26
CA HIS A 25 31.83 -12.03 -7.89
C HIS A 25 30.56 -11.57 -7.13
N PRO A 26 29.75 -12.48 -6.57
CA PRO A 26 28.40 -12.16 -6.05
C PRO A 26 28.39 -11.19 -4.86
N HIS A 27 29.47 -11.13 -4.07
CA HIS A 27 29.55 -10.24 -2.90
C HIS A 27 29.59 -8.74 -3.24
N ALA A 28 30.05 -8.37 -4.44
CA ALA A 28 30.16 -6.96 -4.84
C ALA A 28 28.78 -6.30 -5.05
N ALA A 29 27.85 -6.99 -5.70
CA ALA A 29 26.50 -6.49 -5.94
C ALA A 29 25.74 -6.20 -4.62
N GLY A 30 25.87 -7.11 -3.64
CA GLY A 30 25.30 -6.92 -2.31
C GLY A 30 25.94 -5.77 -1.51
N ALA A 31 27.19 -5.39 -1.78
CA ALA A 31 27.80 -4.19 -1.22
C ALA A 31 27.22 -2.92 -1.86
N HIS A 32 27.06 -2.91 -3.19
CA HIS A 32 26.54 -1.75 -3.92
C HIS A 32 25.06 -1.45 -3.59
N ARG A 33 24.18 -2.46 -3.57
CA ARG A 33 22.77 -2.30 -3.13
C ARG A 33 22.66 -1.69 -1.72
N ARG A 34 23.48 -2.16 -0.78
CA ARG A 34 23.54 -1.62 0.60
C ARG A 34 24.19 -0.24 0.71
N HIS A 35 24.93 0.21 -0.30
CA HIS A 35 25.44 1.59 -0.39
C HIS A 35 24.33 2.53 -0.87
N LEU A 36 23.63 2.16 -1.95
CA LEU A 36 22.53 2.94 -2.52
C LEU A 36 21.38 3.13 -1.51
N ALA A 37 20.92 2.06 -0.86
CA ALA A 37 19.88 2.16 0.17
C ALA A 37 20.31 3.07 1.35
N LYS A 38 21.58 3.04 1.75
CA LYS A 38 22.13 3.95 2.78
C LYS A 38 22.31 5.39 2.29
N GLN A 39 22.44 5.61 0.98
CA GLN A 39 22.53 6.94 0.39
C GLN A 39 21.12 7.56 0.27
N GLN A 40 20.15 6.78 -0.18
CA GLN A 40 18.74 7.18 -0.24
C GLN A 40 18.18 7.50 1.16
N ALA A 41 18.34 6.60 2.14
CA ALA A 41 17.92 6.86 3.52
C ALA A 41 18.59 8.10 4.15
N ARG A 42 19.79 8.49 3.70
CA ARG A 42 20.45 9.74 4.11
C ARG A 42 19.85 10.98 3.47
N VAL A 43 19.39 10.89 2.21
CA VAL A 43 18.68 11.99 1.54
C VAL A 43 17.30 12.18 2.18
N GLU A 44 16.56 11.10 2.40
CA GLU A 44 15.24 11.10 3.06
C GLU A 44 15.33 11.70 4.48
N ASN A 45 16.30 11.28 5.30
CA ASN A 45 16.54 11.88 6.62
C ASN A 45 16.97 13.35 6.55
N ALA A 46 17.67 13.78 5.49
CA ALA A 46 18.05 15.18 5.30
C ALA A 46 16.87 16.07 4.88
N VAL A 47 15.96 15.54 4.06
CA VAL A 47 14.68 16.20 3.70
C VAL A 47 13.80 16.32 4.93
N LEU A 48 13.52 15.21 5.62
CA LEU A 48 12.69 15.19 6.84
C LEU A 48 13.23 16.13 7.92
N LYS A 49 14.56 16.15 8.16
CA LYS A 49 15.17 17.09 9.10
C LYS A 49 14.96 18.55 8.68
N ARG A 50 15.07 18.85 7.39
CA ARG A 50 14.85 20.20 6.85
C ARG A 50 13.38 20.63 6.98
N GLU A 51 12.44 19.73 6.73
CA GLU A 51 11.00 19.98 6.89
C GLU A 51 10.64 20.25 8.36
N ILE A 52 11.23 19.49 9.29
CA ILE A 52 11.11 19.73 10.74
C ILE A 52 11.71 21.09 11.14
N GLU A 53 12.87 21.48 10.60
CA GLU A 53 13.46 22.80 10.86
C GLU A 53 12.60 23.94 10.26
N GLU A 54 12.09 23.78 9.04
CA GLU A 54 11.18 24.75 8.38
C GLU A 54 9.79 24.81 9.05
N GLN A 55 9.33 23.73 9.71
CA GLN A 55 8.13 23.76 10.55
C GLN A 55 8.41 24.41 11.90
N TYR A 56 9.51 24.07 12.58
CA TYR A 56 9.89 24.70 13.86
C TYR A 56 10.05 26.22 13.73
N VAL A 57 10.57 26.72 12.61
CA VAL A 57 10.67 28.17 12.32
C VAL A 57 9.30 28.82 12.06
N ARG A 58 8.32 28.07 11.53
CA ARG A 58 6.93 28.54 11.36
C ARG A 58 6.16 28.59 12.67
N ASP A 59 6.33 27.58 13.53
CA ASP A 59 5.61 27.46 14.80
C ASP A 59 6.22 28.30 15.93
N PHE A 60 7.54 28.56 15.88
CA PHE A 60 8.28 29.36 16.86
C PHE A 60 9.05 30.54 16.21
N PRO A 61 8.34 31.49 15.55
CA PRO A 61 8.98 32.64 14.91
C PRO A 61 9.73 33.49 15.95
N ALA A 62 10.98 33.82 15.65
CA ALA A 62 11.89 34.47 16.59
C ALA A 62 11.34 35.81 17.11
N ARG A 63 10.93 35.81 18.39
CA ARG A 63 10.25 36.94 19.05
C ARG A 63 11.13 38.19 19.01
N ALA A 64 10.69 39.21 18.27
CA ALA A 64 11.44 40.46 18.09
C ALA A 64 11.82 41.08 19.44
N VAL A 65 13.12 41.29 19.64
CA VAL A 65 13.65 41.87 20.89
C VAL A 65 13.42 43.37 20.88
N GLU A 66 12.38 43.83 21.56
CA GLU A 66 12.14 45.26 21.77
C GLU A 66 13.36 45.94 22.44
N PRO A 67 13.84 47.09 21.91
CA PRO A 67 14.92 47.82 22.54
C PRO A 67 14.45 48.46 23.86
N LYS A 68 14.80 47.82 24.98
CA LYS A 68 14.44 48.28 26.34
C LYS A 68 14.80 49.76 26.54
N ARG A 69 13.77 50.60 26.72
CA ARG A 69 13.91 52.04 27.03
C ARG A 69 14.86 52.24 28.23
N ARG A 70 15.92 53.03 28.03
CA ARG A 70 16.83 53.45 29.12
C ARG A 70 16.05 54.24 30.19
N ARG A 71 15.92 53.69 31.40
CA ARG A 71 15.49 54.43 32.60
C ARG A 71 16.70 55.18 33.18
N THR A 72 16.67 56.51 33.12
CA THR A 72 17.68 57.37 33.75
C THR A 72 17.47 57.41 35.27
N VAL A 73 18.35 56.77 36.04
CA VAL A 73 18.37 56.83 37.51
C VAL A 73 19.36 57.89 37.97
N LYS A 74 18.90 58.86 38.77
CA LYS A 74 19.76 59.87 39.42
C LYS A 74 20.34 59.31 40.72
N ASN A 75 21.60 58.87 40.71
CA ASN A 75 22.27 58.43 41.94
C ASN A 75 22.66 59.61 42.84
N ARG A 76 22.33 59.53 44.14
CA ARG A 76 22.99 60.30 45.20
C ARG A 76 24.13 59.46 45.79
N ARG A 77 25.36 59.97 45.64
CA ARG A 77 26.60 59.72 46.43
C ARG A 77 26.73 58.39 47.21
N GLY A 78 27.74 57.58 46.89
CA GLY A 78 28.24 56.54 47.81
C GLY A 78 29.29 55.58 47.24
N ALA A 79 30.57 55.84 47.53
CA ALA A 79 31.74 54.95 47.33
C ALA A 79 32.06 54.46 45.89
N SER A 80 33.23 53.85 45.72
CA SER A 80 33.82 53.52 44.41
C SER A 80 34.66 52.25 44.43
N CYS A 81 34.54 51.42 43.39
CA CYS A 81 35.54 50.43 42.98
C CYS A 81 35.71 50.47 41.45
N ARG A 82 36.90 50.09 40.95
CA ARG A 82 37.31 50.27 39.54
C ARG A 82 37.22 48.94 38.77
N ALA A 83 36.86 49.01 37.49
CA ALA A 83 36.66 47.84 36.63
C ALA A 83 37.95 47.15 36.18
N ARG A 84 37.85 45.87 35.80
CA ARG A 84 38.81 45.14 34.97
C ARG A 84 38.07 44.56 33.76
N THR A 85 38.50 44.93 32.56
CA THR A 85 37.94 44.46 31.29
C THR A 85 38.76 43.30 30.74
N THR A 86 38.08 42.34 30.09
CA THR A 86 38.68 41.37 29.17
C THR A 86 37.75 41.19 27.98
N THR A 87 38.14 41.77 26.84
CA THR A 87 37.54 41.54 25.53
C THR A 87 38.30 40.40 24.86
N THR A 88 37.62 39.52 24.13
CA THR A 88 38.25 38.59 23.19
C THR A 88 37.55 38.70 21.84
N SER A 89 38.30 39.07 20.81
CA SER A 89 37.82 39.18 19.43
C SER A 89 38.11 37.91 18.64
N ALA A 90 37.40 37.70 17.54
CA ALA A 90 37.73 36.67 16.56
C ALA A 90 38.90 37.09 15.66
N SER A 91 39.61 36.10 15.11
CA SER A 91 40.28 36.19 13.81
C SER A 91 40.37 34.79 13.19
N ALA A 92 40.32 34.72 11.87
CA ALA A 92 40.64 33.52 11.10
C ALA A 92 42.12 33.56 10.62
N ALA A 93 42.60 32.43 10.09
CA ALA A 93 43.74 32.32 9.19
C ALA A 93 43.62 31.02 8.38
N GLU A 94 44.08 31.04 7.13
CA GLU A 94 44.12 29.89 6.20
C GLU A 94 45.58 29.55 5.83
N THR A 95 45.76 28.52 4.99
CA THR A 95 47.03 28.13 4.28
C THR A 95 48.16 27.56 5.16
N ASP A 96 49.06 26.69 4.69
CA ASP A 96 49.20 26.09 3.34
C ASP A 96 49.76 24.64 3.37
N SER A 97 49.90 24.05 2.17
CA SER A 97 50.34 22.70 1.80
C SER A 97 51.81 22.34 2.06
N ALA A 98 52.09 21.04 2.29
CA ALA A 98 53.26 20.33 1.72
C ALA A 98 53.17 18.79 1.86
N THR A 99 53.54 18.05 0.80
CA THR A 99 53.83 16.60 0.82
C THR A 99 55.25 16.33 1.33
N PRO A 100 55.60 15.07 1.72
CA PRO A 100 56.47 14.32 0.81
C PRO A 100 56.25 12.78 0.78
N THR A 101 56.68 12.17 -0.32
CA THR A 101 57.05 10.74 -0.43
C THR A 101 58.59 10.64 -0.48
N PRO A 102 59.21 9.47 -0.19
CA PRO A 102 59.54 8.57 -1.31
C PRO A 102 59.53 7.05 -1.00
N THR A 103 59.95 6.32 -2.02
CA THR A 103 60.36 4.90 -2.16
C THR A 103 61.33 4.36 -1.09
N ASP A 104 61.75 3.08 -0.99
CA ASP A 104 61.76 1.85 -1.85
C ASP A 104 61.91 0.60 -0.90
N ASP A 105 61.96 -0.71 -1.22
CA ASP A 105 61.84 -1.59 -2.40
C ASP A 105 61.68 -3.08 -1.89
N SER A 106 61.62 -4.06 -2.80
CA SER A 106 62.12 -5.46 -2.68
C SER A 106 61.16 -6.59 -2.26
N ALA A 107 61.23 -7.68 -3.04
CA ALA A 107 60.45 -8.93 -2.89
C ALA A 107 61.35 -10.17 -2.87
N VAL A 108 60.89 -11.29 -2.28
CA VAL A 108 61.57 -12.60 -2.32
C VAL A 108 60.56 -13.74 -2.48
N THR A 109 60.95 -14.80 -3.20
CA THR A 109 60.10 -15.91 -3.67
C THR A 109 60.46 -17.25 -3.00
N ALA A 110 59.45 -18.05 -2.62
CA ALA A 110 59.52 -19.53 -2.47
C ALA A 110 58.07 -20.09 -2.40
N THR A 111 57.54 -20.92 -3.30
CA THR A 111 57.85 -22.32 -3.67
C THR A 111 57.62 -23.35 -2.54
N GLY A 112 56.61 -24.23 -2.69
CA GLY A 112 56.37 -25.36 -1.77
C GLY A 112 55.14 -26.22 -2.09
N THR A 113 55.34 -27.32 -2.82
CA THR A 113 54.44 -28.49 -2.93
C THR A 113 55.30 -29.74 -2.67
N PRO A 114 54.79 -30.84 -2.07
CA PRO A 114 54.19 -31.89 -2.93
C PRO A 114 53.16 -32.89 -2.28
N THR A 115 52.43 -33.60 -3.15
CA THR A 115 52.01 -35.04 -3.11
C THR A 115 51.10 -35.67 -2.01
N ASP A 116 49.96 -36.19 -2.49
CA ASP A 116 49.46 -37.60 -2.46
C ASP A 116 48.98 -38.35 -1.19
N ALA A 117 47.68 -38.72 -1.20
CA ALA A 117 47.05 -40.05 -0.91
C ALA A 117 45.50 -39.87 -0.87
N VAL A 118 44.60 -40.43 -1.70
CA VAL A 118 44.32 -41.79 -2.24
C VAL A 118 43.30 -42.60 -1.40
N ALA A 119 42.10 -42.82 -1.99
CA ALA A 119 41.02 -43.76 -1.63
C ALA A 119 40.26 -43.55 -0.28
N ALA A 120 39.02 -44.02 -0.08
CA ALA A 120 38.14 -44.89 -0.88
C ALA A 120 36.64 -44.48 -0.80
N GLU A 121 35.77 -45.23 -1.49
CA GLU A 121 34.30 -45.07 -1.58
C GLU A 121 33.52 -45.58 -0.34
N ILE A 122 32.22 -45.29 -0.25
CA ILE A 122 31.08 -46.25 -0.10
C ILE A 122 29.75 -45.48 -0.25
N GLU A 123 28.76 -46.07 -0.95
CA GLU A 123 27.36 -45.58 -1.02
C GLU A 123 26.43 -46.24 0.01
N THR A 124 25.34 -45.56 0.40
CA THR A 124 23.95 -46.06 0.64
C THR A 124 23.13 -44.88 1.22
N ALA A 125 21.90 -44.52 0.78
CA ALA A 125 20.61 -45.22 0.86
C ALA A 125 20.17 -45.56 2.31
N SER A 126 18.90 -45.49 2.73
CA SER A 126 17.66 -44.85 2.23
C SER A 126 16.59 -45.04 3.33
N SER A 127 15.54 -44.20 3.35
CA SER A 127 14.16 -44.50 3.85
C SER A 127 13.96 -45.39 5.11
N VAL A 128 13.39 -44.81 6.16
CA VAL A 128 12.65 -45.54 7.21
C VAL A 128 11.32 -44.83 7.52
N GLU A 129 10.25 -45.61 7.70
CA GLU A 129 8.91 -45.15 8.06
C GLU A 129 8.22 -46.24 8.91
N SER A 130 7.40 -45.83 9.89
CA SER A 130 6.64 -46.69 10.83
C SER A 130 7.52 -47.56 11.75
N GLU A 131 7.07 -48.05 12.92
CA GLU A 131 5.76 -48.01 13.59
C GLU A 131 5.97 -48.16 15.12
N SER A 132 5.11 -47.59 15.98
CA SER A 132 4.84 -48.10 17.35
C SER A 132 3.77 -47.28 18.10
N ALA A 133 3.10 -47.91 19.07
CA ALA A 133 1.95 -47.35 19.77
C ALA A 133 1.97 -47.60 21.29
N SER A 134 1.06 -46.91 21.99
CA SER A 134 0.61 -47.12 23.39
C SER A 134 1.50 -46.63 24.54
N GLY A 135 0.86 -45.97 25.52
CA GLY A 135 1.46 -45.49 26.78
C GLY A 135 0.61 -44.40 27.44
N VAL A 136 -0.13 -44.73 28.50
CA VAL A 136 -1.06 -43.80 29.21
C VAL A 136 -0.72 -43.77 30.71
N PRO A 137 -0.81 -42.59 31.37
CA PRO A 137 -1.49 -42.59 32.68
C PRO A 137 -2.31 -41.31 33.01
N ASN A 138 -3.63 -41.42 32.81
CA ASN A 138 -4.72 -41.10 33.76
C ASN A 138 -4.53 -40.05 34.90
N ASN A 139 -5.40 -39.03 34.96
CA ASN A 139 -6.18 -38.50 36.13
C ASN A 139 -6.79 -37.10 35.81
N GLN A 140 -7.91 -36.59 36.36
CA GLN A 140 -9.14 -37.12 37.02
C GLN A 140 -10.24 -36.02 37.01
N TYR A 141 -11.53 -36.42 37.02
CA TYR A 141 -12.73 -35.63 37.42
C TYR A 141 -13.04 -34.30 36.66
N TYR A 142 -14.27 -33.76 36.65
CA TYR A 142 -15.57 -34.17 37.20
C TYR A 142 -16.67 -33.89 36.14
N ALA A 143 -17.75 -34.66 36.14
CA ALA A 143 -18.97 -34.35 35.37
C ALA A 143 -20.16 -34.11 36.32
N PRO A 144 -21.24 -33.47 35.83
CA PRO A 144 -22.59 -33.84 36.24
C PRO A 144 -23.45 -34.33 35.06
N THR A 145 -24.49 -35.11 35.38
CA THR A 145 -25.32 -35.85 34.43
C THR A 145 -26.79 -35.43 34.48
N GLN A 146 -27.49 -35.62 33.36
CA GLN A 146 -28.83 -36.23 33.19
C GLN A 146 -29.44 -35.80 31.84
N ALA A 147 -30.47 -36.46 31.28
CA ALA A 147 -30.89 -37.86 31.24
C ALA A 147 -32.11 -37.89 30.30
N ALA A 148 -32.29 -38.93 29.50
CA ALA A 148 -33.35 -38.97 28.50
C ALA A 148 -34.63 -39.65 29.01
N THR A 149 -35.79 -39.21 28.52
CA THR A 149 -37.06 -39.94 28.63
C THR A 149 -37.76 -39.93 27.26
N THR A 150 -38.14 -41.11 26.77
CA THR A 150 -38.90 -41.30 25.53
C THR A 150 -40.39 -41.41 25.79
N SER A 151 -41.21 -40.94 24.84
CA SER A 151 -42.42 -41.65 24.37
C SER A 151 -42.99 -40.96 23.12
N SER A 152 -43.68 -41.74 22.30
CA SER A 152 -44.26 -41.31 21.03
C SER A 152 -45.78 -41.15 21.13
N SER A 153 -46.41 -40.44 20.17
CA SER A 153 -47.30 -41.07 19.17
C SER A 153 -48.14 -40.06 18.38
N THR A 154 -48.73 -40.59 17.30
CA THR A 154 -49.83 -40.08 16.44
C THR A 154 -49.64 -38.75 15.68
N ALA A 155 -50.11 -38.78 14.44
CA ALA A 155 -50.34 -37.63 13.58
C ALA A 155 -51.83 -37.63 13.16
N ASN A 156 -52.40 -36.46 12.87
CA ASN A 156 -53.52 -36.35 11.94
C ASN A 156 -53.56 -34.96 11.27
N ALA A 157 -54.39 -34.81 10.24
CA ALA A 157 -54.25 -33.78 9.23
C ALA A 157 -55.11 -32.50 9.40
N ALA A 158 -54.62 -31.44 8.76
CA ALA A 158 -55.32 -30.33 8.09
C ALA A 158 -56.73 -29.85 8.53
N ALA A 159 -56.84 -28.55 8.78
CA ALA A 159 -58.05 -27.77 8.53
C ALA A 159 -57.72 -26.34 8.06
N THR A 160 -58.47 -25.84 7.07
CA THR A 160 -58.30 -24.52 6.44
C THR A 160 -59.10 -23.44 7.18
N SER A 161 -58.59 -22.20 7.25
CA SER A 161 -59.42 -20.98 7.28
C SER A 161 -58.60 -19.74 6.88
N SER A 162 -59.29 -18.72 6.36
CA SER A 162 -58.69 -17.56 5.70
C SER A 162 -59.23 -16.23 6.26
N SER A 163 -58.39 -15.19 6.25
CA SER A 163 -58.83 -13.81 6.54
C SER A 163 -57.91 -12.75 5.90
N THR A 164 -58.30 -12.34 4.70
CA THR A 164 -58.33 -10.92 4.23
C THR A 164 -57.24 -9.94 4.69
N SER A 165 -56.43 -9.46 3.73
CA SER A 165 -55.73 -8.17 3.82
C SER A 165 -56.69 -6.99 3.96
N PRO A 166 -56.19 -5.84 4.44
CA PRO A 166 -56.31 -4.62 3.66
C PRO A 166 -54.95 -3.98 3.39
N ALA A 167 -54.79 -3.39 2.19
CA ALA A 167 -53.59 -2.63 1.86
C ALA A 167 -53.63 -1.23 2.49
N ALA A 168 -52.49 -0.78 3.04
CA ALA A 168 -52.29 0.59 3.47
C ALA A 168 -51.17 1.23 2.63
N ALA A 169 -51.52 2.23 1.82
CA ALA A 169 -50.55 2.95 1.00
C ALA A 169 -49.75 3.93 1.85
N ALA A 170 -48.49 3.59 2.16
CA ALA A 170 -47.52 4.54 2.67
C ALA A 170 -46.84 5.25 1.50
N ALA A 171 -47.09 6.56 1.34
CA ALA A 171 -46.48 7.35 0.28
C ALA A 171 -44.99 7.56 0.56
N THR A 172 -44.12 6.87 -0.17
CA THR A 172 -42.68 7.16 -0.18
C THR A 172 -42.45 8.49 -0.89
N THR A 173 -42.18 9.53 -0.11
CA THR A 173 -41.54 10.75 -0.63
C THR A 173 -40.12 10.37 -1.06
N ALA A 174 -39.97 10.00 -2.33
CA ALA A 174 -38.68 9.73 -2.94
C ALA A 174 -37.83 11.01 -2.88
N ALA A 175 -36.92 11.08 -1.91
CA ALA A 175 -35.85 12.06 -1.94
C ALA A 175 -35.03 11.78 -3.19
N SER A 176 -34.89 12.79 -4.06
CA SER A 176 -34.17 12.66 -5.33
C SER A 176 -32.66 12.53 -5.09
N SER A 177 -32.21 11.33 -4.73
CA SER A 177 -30.80 10.97 -4.83
C SER A 177 -30.40 11.11 -6.29
N SER A 178 -29.43 11.99 -6.56
CA SER A 178 -28.80 12.11 -7.87
C SER A 178 -28.01 10.83 -8.15
N SER A 179 -28.68 9.81 -8.68
CA SER A 179 -28.05 8.61 -9.20
C SER A 179 -27.05 9.03 -10.27
N GLY A 180 -25.76 8.81 -10.00
CA GLY A 180 -24.73 8.90 -11.03
C GLY A 180 -25.13 8.02 -12.22
N SER A 181 -24.71 8.41 -13.42
CA SER A 181 -24.94 7.56 -14.59
C SER A 181 -24.19 6.23 -14.42
N SER A 182 -24.58 5.16 -15.12
CA SER A 182 -23.80 3.91 -15.09
C SER A 182 -22.34 4.16 -15.50
N SER A 183 -22.15 5.06 -16.47
CA SER A 183 -20.86 5.62 -16.91
C SER A 183 -20.09 6.46 -15.88
N ASP A 184 -20.67 6.79 -14.73
CA ASP A 184 -19.94 7.41 -13.61
C ASP A 184 -19.37 6.37 -12.64
N LEU A 185 -19.92 5.16 -12.59
CA LEU A 185 -19.45 4.09 -11.71
C LEU A 185 -18.20 3.38 -12.26
N THR A 186 -18.03 3.36 -13.58
CA THR A 186 -16.84 2.83 -14.28
C THR A 186 -15.97 4.00 -14.79
N PRO A 187 -14.77 4.24 -14.23
CA PRO A 187 -13.92 5.37 -14.61
C PRO A 187 -13.60 5.39 -16.11
N ASN A 188 -13.85 6.53 -16.77
CA ASN A 188 -13.67 6.70 -18.23
C ASN A 188 -14.38 5.68 -19.13
N GLY A 189 -15.28 4.83 -18.59
CA GLY A 189 -15.86 3.70 -19.33
C GLY A 189 -14.94 2.48 -19.49
N ILE A 190 -13.84 2.42 -18.72
CA ILE A 190 -12.90 1.29 -18.67
C ILE A 190 -12.88 0.73 -17.24
N LYS A 191 -13.17 -0.57 -17.06
CA LYS A 191 -13.15 -1.18 -15.72
C LYS A 191 -11.74 -1.34 -15.17
N ALA A 192 -10.78 -1.67 -16.04
CA ALA A 192 -9.38 -1.92 -15.69
C ALA A 192 -8.67 -0.73 -15.02
N GLY A 193 -7.76 -1.02 -14.10
CA GLY A 193 -6.93 -0.07 -13.36
C GLY A 193 -5.72 -0.74 -12.70
N ILE A 194 -4.95 0.00 -11.91
CA ILE A 194 -3.80 -0.51 -11.15
C ILE A 194 -3.73 0.09 -9.74
N ALA A 195 -3.26 -0.72 -8.78
CA ALA A 195 -2.83 -0.27 -7.46
C ALA A 195 -1.31 -0.15 -7.44
N GLY A 196 -0.80 1.07 -7.23
CA GLY A 196 0.58 1.48 -7.46
C GLY A 196 0.76 2.21 -8.81
N GLY A 197 1.72 3.14 -8.86
CA GLY A 197 2.05 3.91 -10.08
C GLY A 197 3.07 3.24 -11.00
N ASP A 198 3.77 2.23 -10.50
CA ASP A 198 5.01 1.64 -11.06
C ASP A 198 4.88 1.17 -12.52
N ALA A 199 3.68 0.74 -12.92
CA ALA A 199 3.35 0.24 -14.24
C ALA A 199 2.60 1.26 -15.13
N TYR A 200 2.25 2.44 -14.60
CA TYR A 200 1.31 3.38 -15.21
C TYR A 200 1.69 3.74 -16.64
N ASP A 201 2.92 4.19 -16.88
CA ASP A 201 3.35 4.64 -18.20
C ASP A 201 3.47 3.52 -19.24
N GLN A 202 3.36 2.26 -18.81
CA GLN A 202 3.32 1.05 -19.63
C GLN A 202 1.89 0.57 -19.95
N ILE A 203 0.88 0.97 -19.16
CA ILE A 203 -0.51 0.47 -19.28
C ILE A 203 -1.59 1.57 -19.48
N LYS A 204 -1.28 2.85 -19.24
CA LYS A 204 -2.24 3.97 -19.17
C LYS A 204 -3.20 4.16 -20.35
N ASP A 205 -2.91 3.60 -21.51
CA ASP A 205 -3.80 3.66 -22.68
C ASP A 205 -4.90 2.58 -22.66
N HIS A 206 -4.84 1.61 -21.73
CA HIS A 206 -5.78 0.50 -21.55
C HIS A 206 -6.49 0.46 -20.18
N ILE A 207 -6.35 1.51 -19.35
CA ILE A 207 -6.96 1.61 -18.01
C ILE A 207 -7.79 2.88 -17.83
N GLY A 208 -8.85 2.80 -17.02
CA GLY A 208 -9.73 3.94 -16.72
C GLY A 208 -9.25 4.78 -15.55
N TRP A 209 -8.47 4.19 -14.65
CA TRP A 209 -8.14 4.74 -13.34
C TRP A 209 -6.94 4.05 -12.69
N TRP A 210 -6.45 4.63 -11.60
CA TRP A 210 -5.38 4.10 -10.76
C TRP A 210 -5.38 4.77 -9.39
N TYR A 211 -4.67 4.18 -8.43
CA TYR A 211 -4.33 4.81 -7.14
C TYR A 211 -2.97 4.33 -6.64
N ASP A 212 -2.40 5.01 -5.65
CA ASP A 212 -1.08 4.72 -5.05
C ASP A 212 -1.14 4.69 -3.51
N TRP A 213 -2.30 4.30 -2.97
CA TRP A 213 -2.66 4.34 -1.54
C TRP A 213 -2.55 5.74 -0.89
N SER A 214 -2.31 6.80 -1.65
CA SER A 214 -2.16 8.17 -1.13
C SER A 214 -3.46 8.97 -1.17
N ALA A 215 -3.43 10.10 -0.49
CA ALA A 215 -4.52 11.07 -0.52
C ALA A 215 -4.75 11.69 -1.90
N VAL A 216 -3.70 11.82 -2.72
CA VAL A 216 -3.73 12.47 -4.03
C VAL A 216 -2.66 11.80 -4.93
N PRO A 217 -3.01 10.76 -5.69
CA PRO A 217 -2.04 10.06 -6.53
C PRO A 217 -1.37 10.99 -7.53
N SER A 218 -0.05 10.88 -7.69
CA SER A 218 0.76 11.87 -8.42
C SER A 218 2.01 11.28 -9.09
N GLY A 219 2.77 12.11 -9.81
CA GLY A 219 3.99 11.71 -10.53
C GLY A 219 3.76 11.29 -11.99
N HIS A 220 2.54 10.89 -12.36
CA HIS A 220 2.20 10.43 -13.71
C HIS A 220 1.28 11.39 -14.48
N SER A 221 1.14 11.17 -15.79
CA SER A 221 0.23 11.95 -16.65
C SER A 221 -0.37 11.13 -17.81
N GLY A 222 -1.68 11.29 -17.99
CA GLY A 222 -2.50 10.55 -18.96
C GLY A 222 -3.99 10.80 -18.75
N ALA A 223 -4.84 10.03 -19.43
CA ALA A 223 -6.29 10.01 -19.23
C ALA A 223 -6.80 9.25 -17.98
N PRO A 224 -6.13 8.18 -17.47
CA PRO A 224 -6.63 7.43 -16.31
C PRO A 224 -6.82 8.30 -15.07
N ILE A 225 -7.99 8.18 -14.44
CA ILE A 225 -8.38 8.97 -13.26
C ILE A 225 -7.56 8.52 -12.05
N ALA A 226 -6.81 9.45 -11.45
CA ALA A 226 -6.23 9.28 -10.12
C ALA A 226 -7.33 9.25 -9.06
N VAL A 227 -7.42 8.17 -8.28
CA VAL A 227 -8.44 7.97 -7.24
C VAL A 227 -7.86 8.28 -5.87
N ASN A 228 -8.46 9.24 -5.16
CA ASN A 228 -8.03 9.69 -3.85
C ASN A 228 -8.41 8.67 -2.76
N MET A 229 -7.52 8.39 -1.81
CA MET A 229 -7.76 7.43 -0.71
C MET A 229 -7.62 8.07 0.67
N VAL A 230 -8.47 7.66 1.62
CA VAL A 230 -8.23 7.86 3.06
C VAL A 230 -7.75 6.56 3.66
N TRP A 231 -6.45 6.28 3.52
CA TRP A 231 -5.84 4.99 3.84
C TRP A 231 -6.12 4.49 5.27
N GLY A 232 -6.01 5.37 6.27
CA GLY A 232 -6.16 5.00 7.67
C GLY A 232 -6.62 6.16 8.57
N ALA A 233 -6.38 6.03 9.87
CA ALA A 233 -6.81 7.02 10.88
C ALA A 233 -5.86 8.22 11.01
N GLY A 234 -4.64 8.14 10.46
CA GLY A 234 -3.55 9.10 10.66
C GLY A 234 -2.74 8.89 11.94
N THR A 235 -2.75 7.67 12.49
CA THR A 235 -2.24 7.32 13.83
C THR A 235 -1.41 6.04 13.89
N LEU A 236 -1.40 5.19 12.84
CA LEU A 236 -0.65 3.92 12.87
C LEU A 236 0.86 4.16 12.80
N ASP A 237 1.30 4.98 11.84
CA ASP A 237 2.68 5.39 11.66
C ASP A 237 2.79 6.79 11.01
N GLY A 238 4.01 7.19 10.63
CA GLY A 238 4.26 8.48 9.97
C GLY A 238 3.71 8.58 8.53
N THR A 239 3.56 7.44 7.84
CA THR A 239 3.01 7.37 6.47
C THR A 239 1.50 7.55 6.50
N ASP A 240 0.80 6.83 7.38
CA ASP A 240 -0.63 7.01 7.67
C ASP A 240 -0.91 8.46 8.10
N SER A 241 -0.15 8.99 9.06
CA SER A 241 -0.30 10.38 9.52
C SER A 241 -0.07 11.41 8.41
N SER A 242 0.89 11.16 7.51
CA SER A 242 1.13 11.99 6.31
C SER A 242 -0.03 11.90 5.32
N ARG A 243 -0.49 10.70 4.97
CA ARG A 243 -1.65 10.45 4.07
C ARG A 243 -2.91 11.16 4.59
N MET A 244 -3.24 10.98 5.88
CA MET A 244 -4.37 11.65 6.53
C MET A 244 -4.23 13.19 6.54
N SER A 245 -3.02 13.71 6.72
CA SER A 245 -2.76 15.16 6.68
C SER A 245 -2.89 15.73 5.28
N ALA A 246 -2.39 15.03 4.26
CA ALA A 246 -2.54 15.40 2.86
C ALA A 246 -4.01 15.38 2.40
N PHE A 247 -4.81 14.39 2.83
CA PHE A 247 -6.23 14.34 2.50
C PHE A 247 -7.02 15.51 3.11
N LYS A 248 -6.71 15.88 4.36
CA LYS A 248 -7.27 17.06 5.03
C LYS A 248 -6.87 18.40 4.39
N ALA A 249 -5.90 18.42 3.47
CA ALA A 249 -5.50 19.59 2.70
C ALA A 249 -6.17 19.69 1.32
N ILE A 250 -6.99 18.71 0.91
CA ILE A 250 -7.73 18.75 -0.35
C ILE A 250 -8.81 19.85 -0.29
N THR A 251 -8.86 20.69 -1.32
CA THR A 251 -9.80 21.82 -1.44
C THR A 251 -10.71 21.76 -2.67
N THR A 252 -10.47 20.80 -3.57
CA THR A 252 -11.29 20.53 -4.76
C THR A 252 -11.90 19.14 -4.60
N PRO A 253 -13.23 18.95 -4.79
CA PRO A 253 -13.86 17.63 -4.65
C PRO A 253 -13.23 16.55 -5.54
N PRO A 254 -12.73 15.44 -4.98
CA PRO A 254 -12.40 14.23 -5.75
C PRO A 254 -13.61 13.69 -6.52
N LYS A 255 -13.41 13.06 -7.69
CA LYS A 255 -14.52 12.32 -8.33
C LYS A 255 -14.87 11.04 -7.56
N TYR A 256 -13.84 10.34 -7.09
CA TYR A 256 -13.94 9.10 -6.31
C TYR A 256 -13.12 9.24 -5.03
N ILE A 257 -13.62 8.71 -3.91
CA ILE A 257 -12.89 8.63 -2.64
C ILE A 257 -12.95 7.19 -2.14
N MET A 258 -11.78 6.56 -2.01
CA MET A 258 -11.61 5.25 -1.42
C MET A 258 -11.50 5.34 0.11
N GLY A 259 -12.14 4.40 0.80
CA GLY A 259 -12.10 4.27 2.25
C GLY A 259 -10.76 3.71 2.77
N PHE A 260 -10.80 3.21 4.01
CA PHE A 260 -9.62 2.68 4.69
C PHE A 260 -9.13 1.38 4.06
N GLU A 261 -7.81 1.22 4.08
CA GLU A 261 -7.11 0.01 3.68
C GLU A 261 -7.20 -1.04 4.77
N GLU A 262 -7.90 -2.14 4.55
CA GLU A 262 -7.87 -3.32 5.44
C GLU A 262 -7.91 -3.00 6.95
N PRO A 263 -8.84 -2.14 7.44
CA PRO A 263 -8.90 -1.76 8.84
C PRO A 263 -9.20 -2.95 9.77
N ASP A 264 -9.66 -4.06 9.22
CA ASP A 264 -9.88 -5.35 9.87
C ASP A 264 -8.60 -6.17 10.11
N CYS A 265 -7.47 -5.81 9.47
CA CYS A 265 -6.17 -6.45 9.67
C CYS A 265 -5.18 -5.60 10.49
N SER A 266 -4.29 -6.28 11.22
CA SER A 266 -3.19 -5.68 12.01
C SER A 266 -1.78 -5.97 11.46
N THR A 267 -1.71 -6.48 10.24
CA THR A 267 -0.49 -6.73 9.46
C THR A 267 0.16 -5.43 8.94
N GLN A 268 1.45 -5.50 8.61
CA GLN A 268 2.08 -4.45 7.80
C GLN A 268 1.37 -4.36 6.45
N GLY A 269 1.02 -3.14 6.03
CA GLY A 269 0.20 -2.88 4.83
C GLY A 269 -1.27 -2.59 5.14
N SER A 270 -1.78 -2.96 6.32
CA SER A 270 -3.19 -2.81 6.70
C SER A 270 -3.39 -1.69 7.75
N ALA A 271 -4.52 -0.97 7.72
CA ALA A 271 -4.71 0.24 8.54
C ALA A 271 -5.01 0.00 10.03
N ASN A 272 -5.44 -1.21 10.42
CA ASN A 272 -5.60 -1.63 11.82
C ASN A 272 -6.45 -0.68 12.69
N MET A 273 -7.75 -0.57 12.36
CA MET A 273 -8.67 0.38 12.98
C MET A 273 -9.88 -0.33 13.57
N ASP A 274 -10.26 0.01 14.80
CA ASP A 274 -11.55 -0.44 15.33
C ASP A 274 -12.73 0.21 14.59
N ILE A 275 -13.88 -0.45 14.63
CA ILE A 275 -15.09 -0.07 13.89
C ILE A 275 -15.59 1.33 14.27
N ALA A 276 -15.48 1.74 15.54
CA ALA A 276 -15.95 3.05 16.02
C ALA A 276 -14.98 4.17 15.62
N THR A 277 -13.67 3.92 15.67
CA THR A 277 -12.65 4.81 15.10
C THR A 277 -12.86 4.97 13.59
N GLY A 278 -13.07 3.88 12.84
CA GLY A 278 -13.39 3.92 11.42
C GLY A 278 -14.65 4.74 11.11
N ALA A 279 -15.75 4.49 11.80
CA ALA A 279 -16.99 5.24 11.61
C ALA A 279 -16.85 6.73 11.97
N SER A 280 -16.08 7.05 13.01
CA SER A 280 -15.78 8.43 13.41
C SER A 280 -14.97 9.18 12.34
N VAL A 281 -13.91 8.57 11.81
CA VAL A 281 -13.10 9.14 10.72
C VAL A 281 -13.95 9.26 9.44
N TRP A 282 -14.72 8.24 9.07
CA TRP A 282 -15.59 8.29 7.88
C TRP A 282 -16.59 9.43 7.96
N ASN A 283 -17.31 9.55 9.07
CA ASN A 283 -18.33 10.58 9.28
C ASN A 283 -17.78 12.02 9.30
N SER A 284 -16.50 12.19 9.66
CA SER A 284 -15.87 13.52 9.80
C SER A 284 -14.94 13.92 8.64
N VAL A 285 -14.38 12.96 7.90
CA VAL A 285 -13.37 13.20 6.85
C VAL A 285 -13.87 12.81 5.46
N ILE A 286 -14.59 11.70 5.31
CA ILE A 286 -14.98 11.14 4.00
C ILE A 286 -16.40 11.58 3.61
N ALA A 287 -17.38 11.36 4.51
CA ALA A 287 -18.78 11.67 4.32
C ALA A 287 -19.08 13.11 3.81
N PRO A 288 -18.39 14.18 4.26
CA PRO A 288 -18.65 15.55 3.79
C PRO A 288 -18.38 15.81 2.29
N TRP A 289 -17.66 14.92 1.60
CA TRP A 289 -17.39 15.06 0.17
C TRP A 289 -18.55 14.59 -0.72
N LYS A 290 -19.41 13.70 -0.23
CA LYS A 290 -20.57 13.19 -0.98
C LYS A 290 -21.54 14.31 -1.39
N SER A 291 -21.75 15.31 -0.53
CA SER A 291 -22.57 16.49 -0.83
C SER A 291 -21.94 17.44 -1.85
N GLN A 292 -20.65 17.24 -2.18
CA GLN A 292 -19.90 18.00 -3.17
C GLN A 292 -19.73 17.23 -4.50
N GLY A 293 -20.35 16.04 -4.62
CA GLY A 293 -20.38 15.24 -5.85
C GLY A 293 -19.41 14.06 -5.90
N SER A 294 -18.62 13.82 -4.85
CA SER A 294 -17.71 12.66 -4.78
C SER A 294 -18.47 11.35 -4.59
N LEU A 295 -18.18 10.35 -5.42
CA LEU A 295 -18.62 8.97 -5.19
C LEU A 295 -17.76 8.35 -4.09
N LEU A 296 -18.41 7.73 -3.11
CA LEU A 296 -17.74 7.12 -1.96
C LEU A 296 -17.63 5.61 -2.13
N ILE A 297 -16.40 5.09 -2.06
CA ILE A 297 -16.07 3.66 -2.08
C ILE A 297 -15.79 3.24 -0.64
N SER A 298 -16.27 2.06 -0.21
CA SER A 298 -16.10 1.59 1.16
C SER A 298 -14.62 1.33 1.53
N PRO A 299 -14.31 1.09 2.82
CA PRO A 299 -13.09 0.38 3.19
C PRO A 299 -13.04 -1.01 2.53
N SER A 300 -11.84 -1.48 2.19
CA SER A 300 -11.53 -2.85 1.75
C SER A 300 -11.31 -3.75 2.97
N MET A 301 -11.73 -5.03 2.93
CA MET A 301 -11.54 -5.98 4.03
C MET A 301 -10.48 -7.03 3.66
N CYS A 302 -9.43 -7.18 4.48
CA CYS A 302 -8.41 -8.21 4.26
C CYS A 302 -8.98 -9.63 4.41
N HIS A 303 -10.03 -9.82 5.21
CA HIS A 303 -10.68 -11.11 5.43
C HIS A 303 -11.57 -11.57 4.25
N GLN A 304 -11.71 -10.77 3.19
CA GLN A 304 -12.47 -11.13 1.98
C GLN A 304 -13.90 -11.60 2.35
N LYS A 305 -14.40 -12.74 1.83
CA LYS A 305 -15.66 -13.37 2.26
C LYS A 305 -15.77 -13.67 3.76
N ALA A 306 -14.67 -13.88 4.49
CA ALA A 306 -14.72 -14.20 5.91
C ALA A 306 -15.22 -13.03 6.79
N GLU A 307 -15.42 -11.85 6.21
CA GLU A 307 -16.26 -10.76 6.77
C GLU A 307 -17.69 -11.23 7.18
N GLU A 308 -18.19 -12.34 6.63
CA GLU A 308 -19.39 -13.05 7.15
C GLU A 308 -19.31 -13.32 8.68
N TYR A 309 -18.10 -13.62 9.17
CA TYR A 309 -17.81 -13.99 10.55
C TYR A 309 -17.11 -12.86 11.33
N ILE A 310 -16.28 -12.04 10.68
CA ILE A 310 -15.56 -10.91 11.31
C ILE A 310 -16.47 -9.70 11.52
N GLN A 311 -17.35 -9.40 10.56
CA GLN A 311 -18.39 -8.37 10.63
C GLN A 311 -17.88 -6.93 10.91
N TRP A 312 -16.68 -6.59 10.44
CA TRP A 312 -16.11 -5.25 10.54
C TRP A 312 -16.89 -4.26 9.68
N LEU A 313 -17.04 -4.51 8.38
CA LEU A 313 -17.78 -3.64 7.45
C LEU A 313 -19.28 -3.66 7.77
N ALA A 314 -19.81 -4.82 8.17
CA ALA A 314 -21.19 -4.97 8.62
C ALA A 314 -21.46 -4.25 9.96
N GLY A 315 -20.44 -4.08 10.82
CA GLY A 315 -20.50 -3.27 12.04
C GLY A 315 -20.34 -1.77 11.77
N PHE A 316 -19.43 -1.42 10.85
CA PHE A 316 -19.14 -0.05 10.41
C PHE A 316 -20.34 0.60 9.72
N THR A 317 -21.01 -0.16 8.84
CA THR A 317 -22.22 0.27 8.12
C THR A 317 -23.36 0.66 9.07
N LYS A 318 -23.37 0.15 10.31
CA LYS A 318 -24.37 0.51 11.35
C LYS A 318 -24.03 1.79 12.11
N GLN A 319 -22.83 2.35 11.93
CA GLN A 319 -22.31 3.52 12.67
C GLN A 319 -21.99 4.73 11.77
N ILE A 320 -21.94 4.56 10.46
CA ILE A 320 -21.80 5.68 9.51
C ILE A 320 -23.13 6.43 9.31
N SER A 321 -23.07 7.76 9.25
CA SER A 321 -24.22 8.63 8.99
C SER A 321 -24.53 8.79 7.50
N THR A 322 -23.53 8.54 6.65
CA THR A 322 -23.58 8.70 5.20
C THR A 322 -23.05 7.43 4.54
N PRO A 323 -23.88 6.68 3.79
CA PRO A 323 -23.45 5.42 3.19
C PRO A 323 -22.48 5.63 2.01
N PHE A 324 -21.57 4.68 1.83
CA PHE A 324 -20.82 4.51 0.60
C PHE A 324 -21.76 4.24 -0.59
N ASP A 325 -21.33 4.59 -1.80
CA ASP A 325 -22.01 4.28 -3.05
C ASP A 325 -21.62 2.89 -3.54
N ILE A 326 -20.31 2.63 -3.53
CA ILE A 326 -19.62 1.46 -4.08
C ILE A 326 -19.04 0.63 -2.91
N VAL A 327 -19.12 -0.69 -3.01
CA VAL A 327 -18.43 -1.64 -2.11
C VAL A 327 -17.03 -1.89 -2.62
N ASN A 328 -16.05 -1.88 -1.73
CA ASN A 328 -14.67 -2.21 -2.03
C ASN A 328 -14.33 -3.65 -1.63
N LEU A 329 -13.56 -4.34 -2.47
CA LEU A 329 -13.08 -5.70 -2.25
C LEU A 329 -11.58 -5.79 -2.53
N HIS A 330 -10.86 -6.49 -1.66
CA HIS A 330 -9.58 -7.12 -1.99
C HIS A 330 -9.86 -8.60 -2.29
N ILE A 331 -9.30 -9.14 -3.38
CA ILE A 331 -9.51 -10.52 -3.82
C ILE A 331 -8.16 -11.21 -4.01
N ASN A 332 -7.72 -11.88 -2.95
CA ASN A 332 -6.50 -12.67 -2.85
C ASN A 332 -6.89 -14.16 -2.86
N LYS A 333 -6.96 -14.74 -4.07
CA LYS A 333 -7.45 -16.10 -4.37
C LYS A 333 -6.56 -16.77 -5.43
N ASN A 334 -6.59 -18.10 -5.55
CA ASN A 334 -5.92 -18.84 -6.62
C ASN A 334 -6.91 -19.43 -7.66
N SER A 335 -8.21 -19.26 -7.45
CA SER A 335 -9.25 -19.90 -8.27
C SER A 335 -10.46 -18.99 -8.50
N MET A 336 -11.07 -19.12 -9.68
CA MET A 336 -12.29 -18.37 -10.05
C MET A 336 -13.53 -18.77 -9.24
N GLU A 337 -13.48 -19.88 -8.49
CA GLU A 337 -14.51 -20.22 -7.49
C GLU A 337 -14.37 -19.33 -6.24
N GLY A 338 -13.14 -19.14 -5.75
CA GLY A 338 -12.84 -18.18 -4.67
C GLY A 338 -13.27 -16.76 -5.02
N VAL A 339 -12.86 -16.25 -6.20
CA VAL A 339 -13.22 -14.90 -6.69
C VAL A 339 -14.74 -14.70 -6.70
N LYS A 340 -15.49 -15.69 -7.20
CA LYS A 340 -16.96 -15.62 -7.23
C LYS A 340 -17.56 -15.68 -5.83
N ALA A 341 -16.98 -16.46 -4.92
CA ALA A 341 -17.47 -16.57 -3.55
C ALA A 341 -17.39 -15.24 -2.79
N ASP A 342 -16.36 -14.40 -3.01
CA ASP A 342 -16.31 -13.05 -2.44
C ASP A 342 -17.32 -12.11 -3.10
N LEU A 343 -17.36 -12.05 -4.43
CA LEU A 343 -18.30 -11.22 -5.20
C LEU A 343 -19.76 -11.53 -4.83
N ASP A 344 -20.11 -12.81 -4.70
CA ASP A 344 -21.44 -13.27 -4.32
C ASP A 344 -21.77 -12.90 -2.87
N TYR A 345 -20.81 -13.02 -1.94
CA TYR A 345 -20.97 -12.58 -0.55
C TYR A 345 -21.25 -11.07 -0.47
N TYR A 346 -20.35 -10.22 -0.99
CA TYR A 346 -20.49 -8.76 -0.91
C TYR A 346 -21.74 -8.27 -1.64
N TRP A 347 -22.08 -8.84 -2.80
CA TRP A 347 -23.33 -8.53 -3.49
C TRP A 347 -24.57 -8.92 -2.68
N SER A 348 -24.57 -10.09 -2.04
CA SER A 348 -25.73 -10.56 -1.25
C SER A 348 -26.01 -9.70 -0.01
N VAL A 349 -24.96 -9.15 0.62
CA VAL A 349 -25.07 -8.34 1.84
C VAL A 349 -25.38 -6.87 1.52
N TYR A 350 -24.72 -6.29 0.53
CA TYR A 350 -24.72 -4.83 0.31
C TYR A 350 -25.52 -4.36 -0.92
N GLN A 351 -25.81 -5.24 -1.89
CA GLN A 351 -26.58 -4.96 -3.10
C GLN A 351 -26.17 -3.66 -3.84
N LYS A 352 -24.87 -3.49 -4.03
CA LYS A 352 -24.22 -2.27 -4.51
C LYS A 352 -23.17 -2.56 -5.59
N PRO A 353 -22.90 -1.60 -6.50
CA PRO A 353 -21.76 -1.65 -7.40
C PRO A 353 -20.47 -2.01 -6.64
N MET A 354 -19.68 -2.92 -7.19
CA MET A 354 -18.42 -3.37 -6.61
C MET A 354 -17.24 -2.80 -7.39
N TRP A 355 -16.23 -2.33 -6.65
CA TRP A 355 -14.87 -2.12 -7.14
C TRP A 355 -13.97 -3.14 -6.47
N VAL A 356 -13.13 -3.81 -7.24
CA VAL A 356 -12.08 -4.69 -6.72
C VAL A 356 -10.77 -3.90 -6.74
N THR A 357 -10.47 -3.14 -5.69
CA THR A 357 -9.29 -2.24 -5.73
C THR A 357 -7.98 -3.00 -5.73
N GLU A 358 -7.97 -4.22 -5.20
CA GLU A 358 -6.83 -5.12 -5.31
C GLU A 358 -7.28 -6.53 -5.65
N PHE A 359 -6.61 -7.15 -6.61
CA PHE A 359 -6.61 -8.60 -6.75
C PHE A 359 -5.18 -9.13 -6.91
N ALA A 360 -4.94 -10.33 -6.38
CA ALA A 360 -3.73 -11.11 -6.60
C ALA A 360 -3.99 -12.61 -6.62
N CYS A 361 -3.08 -13.36 -7.26
CA CYS A 361 -3.07 -14.82 -7.19
C CYS A 361 -2.46 -15.27 -5.85
N VAL A 362 -3.30 -15.77 -4.94
CA VAL A 362 -2.93 -16.21 -3.59
C VAL A 362 -3.75 -17.43 -3.22
N ASP A 363 -3.12 -18.57 -2.90
CA ASP A 363 -3.82 -19.64 -2.19
C ASP A 363 -4.09 -19.15 -0.76
N ASP A 364 -5.37 -18.96 -0.41
CA ASP A 364 -5.83 -18.56 0.91
C ASP A 364 -6.50 -19.73 1.69
N SER A 365 -6.47 -20.95 1.14
CA SER A 365 -7.22 -22.10 1.66
C SER A 365 -6.77 -22.60 3.04
N SER A 366 -5.57 -22.19 3.49
CA SER A 366 -4.96 -22.64 4.76
C SER A 366 -4.06 -21.60 5.44
N SER A 367 -3.53 -20.64 4.67
CA SER A 367 -2.69 -19.51 5.08
C SER A 367 -2.58 -18.57 3.87
N PHE A 368 -2.05 -17.35 4.02
CA PHE A 368 -1.82 -16.46 2.87
C PHE A 368 -0.56 -16.89 2.09
N ILE A 369 -0.72 -17.57 0.96
CA ILE A 369 0.39 -18.12 0.15
C ILE A 369 0.31 -17.58 -1.29
N PRO A 370 1.09 -16.56 -1.67
CA PRO A 370 1.11 -16.05 -3.04
C PRO A 370 1.46 -17.14 -4.05
N CYS A 371 0.78 -17.15 -5.20
CA CYS A 371 1.10 -18.05 -6.30
C CYS A 371 2.55 -17.82 -6.78
N THR A 372 3.21 -18.89 -7.22
CA THR A 372 4.62 -18.81 -7.68
C THR A 372 4.88 -19.50 -9.01
N ASP A 373 3.95 -20.31 -9.53
CA ASP A 373 4.06 -20.79 -10.91
C ASP A 373 3.60 -19.70 -11.89
N GLN A 374 4.47 -19.36 -12.84
CA GLN A 374 4.17 -18.30 -13.82
C GLN A 374 3.04 -18.71 -14.78
N GLY A 375 2.83 -20.00 -15.04
CA GLY A 375 1.74 -20.51 -15.87
C GLY A 375 0.38 -20.44 -15.18
N GLU A 376 0.33 -20.80 -13.90
CA GLU A 376 -0.80 -20.58 -12.99
C GLU A 376 -1.19 -19.09 -12.96
N ILE A 377 -0.23 -18.22 -12.63
CA ILE A 377 -0.41 -16.76 -12.58
C ILE A 377 -0.94 -16.22 -13.92
N ASN A 378 -0.34 -16.61 -15.05
CA ASN A 378 -0.78 -16.13 -16.36
C ASN A 378 -2.22 -16.58 -16.70
N SER A 379 -2.62 -17.77 -16.26
CA SER A 379 -3.97 -18.30 -16.46
C SER A 379 -4.97 -17.54 -15.58
N TYR A 380 -4.66 -17.40 -14.29
CA TYR A 380 -5.45 -16.64 -13.32
C TYR A 380 -5.69 -15.19 -13.76
N ILE A 381 -4.66 -14.50 -14.26
CA ILE A 381 -4.78 -13.12 -14.76
C ILE A 381 -5.72 -13.02 -15.97
N ASN A 382 -5.70 -14.00 -16.89
CA ASN A 382 -6.63 -14.02 -18.02
C ASN A 382 -8.06 -14.31 -17.56
N ASP A 383 -8.23 -15.36 -16.76
CA ASP A 383 -9.55 -15.81 -16.31
C ASP A 383 -10.24 -14.75 -15.42
N ILE A 384 -9.49 -14.03 -14.59
CA ILE A 384 -10.06 -13.01 -13.68
C ILE A 384 -10.43 -11.71 -14.41
N VAL A 385 -9.65 -11.30 -15.40
CA VAL A 385 -10.00 -10.14 -16.26
C VAL A 385 -11.25 -10.46 -17.07
N ASP A 386 -11.29 -11.61 -17.72
CA ASP A 386 -12.43 -12.01 -18.54
C ASP A 386 -13.71 -12.23 -17.69
N LEU A 387 -13.55 -12.58 -16.40
CA LEU A 387 -14.62 -12.61 -15.40
C LEU A 387 -15.08 -11.20 -15.00
N PHE A 388 -14.16 -10.31 -14.59
CA PHE A 388 -14.52 -8.97 -14.11
C PHE A 388 -15.13 -8.09 -15.21
N GLU A 389 -14.73 -8.27 -16.47
CA GLU A 389 -15.40 -7.58 -17.59
C GLU A 389 -16.82 -8.11 -17.84
N ALA A 390 -17.03 -9.43 -17.71
CA ALA A 390 -18.34 -10.07 -17.90
C ALA A 390 -19.33 -9.90 -16.74
N ASP A 391 -18.87 -9.53 -15.53
CA ASP A 391 -19.75 -9.36 -14.36
C ASP A 391 -20.34 -7.93 -14.27
N ASP A 392 -21.65 -7.81 -14.47
CA ASP A 392 -22.42 -6.55 -14.38
C ASP A 392 -22.44 -5.91 -12.97
N ARG A 393 -21.95 -6.62 -11.95
CA ARG A 393 -21.81 -6.11 -10.57
C ARG A 393 -20.48 -5.41 -10.36
N VAL A 394 -19.46 -5.75 -11.14
CA VAL A 394 -18.09 -5.20 -11.06
C VAL A 394 -17.99 -4.02 -12.01
N TYR A 395 -17.76 -2.83 -11.45
CA TYR A 395 -17.67 -1.58 -12.21
C TYR A 395 -16.23 -1.10 -12.40
N ALA A 396 -15.30 -1.62 -11.59
CA ALA A 396 -13.87 -1.42 -11.75
C ALA A 396 -13.08 -2.54 -11.07
N TYR A 397 -11.87 -2.82 -11.56
CA TYR A 397 -10.92 -3.73 -10.94
C TYR A 397 -9.48 -3.24 -11.16
N ALA A 398 -8.60 -3.45 -10.18
CA ALA A 398 -7.20 -3.03 -10.26
C ALA A 398 -6.23 -4.13 -9.81
N TYR A 399 -5.18 -4.32 -10.61
CA TYR A 399 -4.12 -5.28 -10.31
C TYR A 399 -3.30 -4.79 -9.11
N SER A 400 -3.12 -5.64 -8.09
CA SER A 400 -2.32 -5.25 -6.93
C SER A 400 -0.83 -5.33 -7.24
N ASN A 401 -0.10 -4.24 -6.98
CA ASN A 401 1.36 -4.23 -6.85
C ASN A 401 1.77 -3.99 -5.38
N GLY A 402 0.92 -4.40 -4.42
CA GLY A 402 1.13 -4.26 -2.99
C GLY A 402 2.22 -5.17 -2.40
N GLU A 403 2.53 -4.97 -1.12
CA GLU A 403 3.55 -5.76 -0.42
C GLU A 403 3.12 -7.22 -0.18
N GLY A 404 4.09 -8.11 0.03
CA GLY A 404 3.82 -9.51 0.44
C GLY A 404 3.46 -10.49 -0.67
N LEU A 405 3.20 -10.04 -1.91
CA LEU A 405 2.74 -10.86 -3.04
C LEU A 405 3.84 -11.70 -3.74
N GLY A 406 5.03 -11.81 -3.14
CA GLY A 406 6.16 -12.59 -3.67
C GLY A 406 6.87 -11.95 -4.88
N ASP A 407 7.86 -12.66 -5.43
CA ASP A 407 8.75 -12.14 -6.48
C ASP A 407 8.22 -12.34 -7.93
N VAL A 408 7.13 -13.08 -8.12
CA VAL A 408 6.58 -13.47 -9.45
C VAL A 408 5.33 -12.67 -9.83
N TRP A 409 4.50 -12.31 -8.86
CA TRP A 409 3.28 -11.53 -9.08
C TRP A 409 3.50 -10.07 -9.54
N PRO A 410 4.46 -9.28 -9.02
CA PRO A 410 4.53 -7.84 -9.28
C PRO A 410 4.55 -7.46 -10.77
N MET A 411 3.83 -6.39 -11.15
CA MET A 411 3.77 -5.92 -12.54
C MET A 411 5.11 -5.44 -13.07
N THR A 412 5.93 -4.83 -12.20
CA THR A 412 7.28 -4.39 -12.55
C THR A 412 8.30 -4.80 -11.49
N VAL A 413 9.53 -5.03 -11.93
CA VAL A 413 10.67 -5.35 -11.07
C VAL A 413 11.85 -4.48 -11.51
N ASN A 414 12.31 -3.58 -10.63
CA ASN A 414 13.31 -2.54 -10.93
C ASN A 414 12.93 -1.64 -12.13
N GLY A 415 11.63 -1.34 -12.32
CA GLY A 415 11.12 -0.50 -13.42
C GLY A 415 11.03 -1.21 -14.78
N ALA A 416 11.37 -2.50 -14.87
CA ALA A 416 11.10 -3.32 -16.04
C ALA A 416 9.77 -4.09 -15.84
N LEU A 417 8.93 -4.11 -16.87
CA LEU A 417 7.69 -4.89 -16.89
C LEU A 417 8.00 -6.40 -16.77
N THR A 418 7.25 -7.12 -15.92
CA THR A 418 7.39 -8.58 -15.75
C THR A 418 6.53 -9.35 -16.75
N GLN A 419 6.65 -10.68 -16.77
CA GLN A 419 5.72 -11.52 -17.54
C GLN A 419 4.29 -11.44 -17.01
N SER A 420 4.10 -11.33 -15.69
CA SER A 420 2.79 -11.13 -15.06
C SER A 420 2.17 -9.79 -15.45
N GLY A 421 2.95 -8.70 -15.40
CA GLY A 421 2.54 -7.37 -15.87
C GLY A 421 2.21 -7.35 -17.37
N GLN A 422 3.01 -8.01 -18.22
CA GLN A 422 2.72 -8.15 -19.65
C GLN A 422 1.44 -8.96 -19.90
N THR A 423 1.17 -9.97 -19.07
CA THR A 423 -0.06 -10.77 -19.18
C THR A 423 -1.29 -9.96 -18.79
N TYR A 424 -1.21 -9.10 -17.76
CA TYR A 424 -2.31 -8.20 -17.42
C TYR A 424 -2.60 -7.19 -18.52
N ILE A 425 -1.57 -6.53 -19.07
CA ILE A 425 -1.71 -5.64 -20.24
C ILE A 425 -2.41 -6.39 -21.39
N ASN A 426 -1.90 -7.57 -21.78
CA ASN A 426 -2.47 -8.37 -22.86
C ASN A 426 -3.93 -8.80 -22.60
N ALA A 427 -4.32 -8.97 -21.34
CA ALA A 427 -5.69 -9.33 -20.96
C ALA A 427 -6.64 -8.13 -21.07
N VAL A 428 -6.27 -6.95 -20.56
CA VAL A 428 -7.13 -5.76 -20.62
C VAL A 428 -7.23 -5.18 -22.04
N SER A 429 -6.17 -5.28 -22.85
CA SER A 429 -6.19 -4.90 -24.28
C SER A 429 -7.09 -5.77 -25.17
N LYS A 430 -7.76 -6.80 -24.63
CA LYS A 430 -8.88 -7.48 -25.31
C LYS A 430 -10.13 -6.58 -25.40
N TYR A 431 -10.27 -5.63 -24.47
CA TYR A 431 -11.50 -4.86 -24.22
C TYR A 431 -11.37 -3.37 -24.58
N HIS A 432 -10.16 -2.80 -24.49
CA HIS A 432 -9.87 -1.37 -24.61
C HIS A 432 -8.60 -1.09 -25.42
#